data_AF-A0A1I0BFK4-F1
#
_entry.id   AF-A0A1I0BFK4-F1
#
_cell.length_a   1.000
_cell.length_b   1.000
_cell.length_c   1.000
_cell.angle_alpha   90.00
_cell.angle_beta   90.00
_cell.angle_gamma   90.00
#
_symmetry.space_group_name_H-M   'P 1'
#
loop_
_entity.id
_entity.type
_entity.pdbx_description
1 polymer ?
#
loop_
_entity_poly.entity_id
_entity_poly.type
_entity_poly.pdbx_seq_one_letter_code
_entity_poly.pdbx_strand_id
1 'polypeptide(L)' 'MANESDKAMLSREEREQAGRRTNAGFARVERMEVAEGSTAIPTGTIGGELTEEEIRRRVGSGNFESAKNDLQSGSINS' A
#
# COMPACT_ATOMS: atom_id res chain seq x y z
N MET A 1 -19.84 -14.78 -16.10
CA MET A 1 -19.18 -13.93 -15.08
C MET A 1 -18.86 -12.59 -15.71
N ALA A 2 -19.49 -11.51 -15.26
CA ALA A 2 -19.03 -10.15 -15.48
C ALA A 2 -18.82 -9.56 -14.10
N ASN A 3 -17.57 -9.45 -13.67
CA ASN A 3 -17.18 -8.94 -12.36
C ASN A 3 -16.22 -7.79 -12.61
N GLU A 4 -16.77 -6.58 -12.87
CA GLU A 4 -16.01 -5.33 -12.96
C GLU A 4 -16.95 -4.14 -13.33
N SER A 5 -17.93 -3.77 -12.49
CA SER A 5 -18.61 -2.46 -12.70
C SER A 5 -19.49 -1.92 -11.58
N ASP A 6 -19.61 -2.52 -10.40
CA ASP A 6 -20.45 -1.94 -9.34
C ASP A 6 -19.67 -1.02 -8.38
N LYS A 7 -18.93 -0.04 -8.94
CA LYS A 7 -18.70 1.21 -8.20
C LYS A 7 -19.94 2.07 -8.41
N ALA A 8 -20.98 1.82 -7.61
CA ALA A 8 -22.14 2.71 -7.56
C ALA A 8 -21.63 4.16 -7.38
N MET A 9 -21.84 4.99 -8.40
CA MET A 9 -21.45 6.40 -8.35
C MET A 9 -22.34 7.09 -7.32
N LEU A 10 -21.78 7.32 -6.13
CA LEU A 10 -22.43 8.06 -5.06
C LEU A 10 -22.87 9.45 -5.59
N SER A 11 -24.10 9.83 -5.26
CA SER A 11 -24.63 11.17 -5.45
C SER A 11 -23.69 12.22 -4.85
N ARG A 12 -23.76 13.46 -5.35
CA ARG A 12 -22.97 14.58 -4.81
C ARG A 12 -23.19 14.74 -3.31
N GLU A 13 -24.44 14.65 -2.86
CA GLU A 13 -24.79 14.79 -1.44
C GLU A 13 -24.20 13.65 -0.59
N GLU A 14 -24.26 12.42 -1.09
CA GLU A 14 -23.68 11.25 -0.42
C GLU A 14 -22.16 11.36 -0.31
N ARG A 15 -21.49 11.87 -1.34
CA ARG A 15 -20.05 12.14 -1.31
C ARG A 15 -19.68 13.22 -0.30
N GLU A 16 -20.43 14.31 -0.25
CA GLU A 16 -20.20 15.38 0.73
C GLU A 16 -20.45 14.89 2.17
N GLN A 17 -21.50 14.07 2.38
CA GLN A 17 -21.77 13.48 3.69
C GLN A 17 -20.67 12.50 4.11
N ALA A 18 -20.18 11.65 3.20
CA ALA A 18 -19.05 10.77 3.43
C ALA A 18 -17.80 11.57 3.78
N GLY A 19 -17.49 12.63 3.03
CA GLY A 19 -16.36 13.52 3.29
C GLY A 19 -16.42 14.16 4.68
N ARG A 20 -17.61 14.64 5.10
CA ARG A 20 -17.81 15.22 6.45
C ARG A 20 -17.56 14.20 7.55
N ARG A 21 -18.07 12.97 7.41
CA ARG A 21 -17.87 11.88 8.39
C ARG A 21 -16.40 11.49 8.50
N THR A 22 -15.74 11.33 7.36
CA THR A 22 -14.32 10.99 7.27
C THR A 22 -13.45 12.07 7.92
N ASN A 23 -13.70 13.35 7.59
CA ASN A 23 -12.95 14.46 8.16
C ASN A 23 -13.12 14.56 9.68
N ALA A 24 -14.34 14.36 10.20
CA ALA A 24 -14.59 14.31 11.64
C ALA A 24 -13.84 13.17 12.33
N GLY A 25 -13.72 12.01 11.67
CA GLY A 25 -12.93 10.88 12.15
C GLY A 25 -11.44 11.20 12.24
N PHE A 26 -10.87 11.82 11.21
CA PHE A 26 -9.46 12.21 11.20
C PHE A 26 -9.14 13.29 12.24
N ALA A 27 -9.99 14.32 12.36
CA ALA A 27 -9.81 15.36 13.36
C ALA A 27 -9.80 14.81 14.80
N ARG A 28 -10.50 13.69 15.04
CA ARG A 28 -10.50 13.00 16.33
C ARG A 28 -9.16 12.33 16.63
N VAL A 29 -8.51 11.75 15.61
CA VAL A 29 -7.27 10.96 15.76
C VAL A 29 -6.02 11.85 15.69
N GLU A 30 -6.06 12.95 14.93
CA GLU A 30 -4.92 13.86 14.73
C GLU A 30 -4.39 14.48 16.03
N ARG A 31 -5.28 14.74 16.99
CA ARG A 31 -4.92 15.35 18.29
C ARG A 31 -4.73 14.34 19.41
N MET A 32 -4.81 13.04 19.12
CA MET A 32 -4.52 12.04 20.13
C MET A 32 -3.02 12.04 20.38
N GLU A 33 -2.62 12.46 21.59
CA GLU A 33 -1.25 12.27 22.07
C GLU A 33 -0.96 10.78 22.05
N VAL A 34 -0.05 10.39 21.15
CA VAL A 34 0.41 9.00 21.08
C VAL A 34 1.45 8.85 22.19
N ALA A 35 1.30 7.82 23.02
CA ALA A 35 2.20 7.58 24.15
C ALA A 35 3.68 7.57 23.70
N GLU A 36 4.56 8.09 24.54
CA GLU A 36 6.00 8.10 24.26
C GLU A 36 6.50 6.66 23.97
N GLY A 37 7.05 6.42 22.78
CA GLY A 37 7.48 5.08 22.33
C GLY A 37 6.44 4.26 21.53
N SER A 38 5.23 4.78 21.31
CA SER A 38 4.19 4.13 20.49
C SER A 38 4.50 4.11 18.99
N THR A 39 5.38 4.99 18.53
CA THR A 39 5.95 4.98 17.18
C THR A 39 7.32 4.31 17.22
N ALA A 40 7.41 3.09 17.74
CA ALA A 40 8.60 2.27 17.63
C ALA A 40 8.81 1.87 16.16
N ILE A 41 9.18 2.85 15.32
CA ILE A 41 9.68 2.60 13.98
C ILE A 41 10.96 1.79 14.20
N PRO A 42 11.05 0.56 13.66
CA PRO A 42 12.26 -0.23 13.80
C PRO A 42 13.42 0.54 13.16
N THR A 43 14.26 1.16 13.98
CA THR A 43 15.49 1.84 13.55
C THR A 43 16.68 0.88 13.51
N GLY A 44 16.41 -0.43 13.57
CA GLY A 44 17.44 -1.46 13.45
C GLY A 44 18.12 -1.40 12.09
N THR A 45 19.28 -2.04 12.00
CA THR A 45 19.97 -2.21 10.71
C THR A 45 19.02 -2.89 9.73
N ILE A 46 18.81 -2.27 8.57
CA ILE A 46 18.16 -2.94 7.45
C ILE A 46 19.01 -4.18 7.15
N GLY A 47 18.37 -5.35 7.10
CA GLY A 47 19.07 -6.59 6.76
C GLY A 47 19.83 -6.45 5.45
N GLY A 48 20.98 -7.11 5.32
CA GLY A 48 21.77 -7.07 4.10
C GLY A 48 20.98 -7.54 2.87
N GLU A 49 21.47 -7.20 1.69
CA GLU A 49 20.88 -7.66 0.44
C GLU A 49 20.78 -9.19 0.41
N LEU A 50 19.64 -9.69 -0.05
CA LEU A 50 19.43 -11.13 -0.21
C LEU A 50 20.15 -11.61 -1.45
N THR A 51 20.76 -12.79 -1.39
CA THR A 51 21.32 -13.43 -2.59
C THR A 51 20.21 -13.87 -3.54
N GLU A 52 20.53 -14.05 -4.81
CA GLU A 52 19.56 -14.52 -5.81
C GLU A 52 18.94 -15.86 -5.43
N GLU A 53 19.73 -16.79 -4.86
CA GLU A 53 19.25 -18.08 -4.39
C GLU A 53 18.21 -17.92 -3.28
N GLU A 54 18.42 -16.98 -2.36
CA GLU A 54 17.51 -16.72 -1.25
C GLU A 54 16.21 -16.07 -1.75
N ILE A 55 16.32 -15.13 -2.69
CA ILE A 55 15.16 -14.54 -3.34
C ILE A 55 14.39 -15.63 -4.08
N ARG A 56 15.05 -16.45 -4.90
CA ARG A 56 14.45 -17.56 -5.66
C ARG A 56 13.78 -18.58 -4.74
N ARG A 57 14.36 -18.88 -3.58
CA ARG A 57 13.76 -19.75 -2.55
C ARG A 57 12.47 -19.15 -1.97
N ARG A 58 12.45 -17.84 -1.71
CA ARG A 58 11.30 -17.15 -1.09
C ARG A 58 10.13 -16.95 -2.05
N VAL A 59 10.41 -16.48 -3.27
CA VAL A 59 9.37 -16.11 -4.23
C VAL A 59 8.99 -17.27 -5.17
N GLY A 60 9.83 -18.31 -5.24
CA GLY A 60 9.70 -19.43 -6.17
C GLY A 60 10.36 -19.14 -7.52
N SER A 61 10.86 -20.20 -8.18
CA SER A 61 11.60 -20.08 -9.45
C SER A 61 10.78 -19.44 -10.58
N GLY A 62 9.50 -19.80 -10.71
CA GLY A 62 8.63 -19.21 -11.74
C GLY A 62 8.49 -17.70 -11.60
N ASN A 63 8.20 -17.21 -10.39
CA ASN A 63 8.05 -15.78 -10.12
C ASN A 63 9.39 -15.04 -10.25
N PHE A 64 10.49 -15.65 -9.80
CA PHE A 64 11.82 -15.07 -9.90
C PHE A 64 12.22 -14.81 -11.37
N GLU A 65 12.00 -15.79 -12.24
CA GLU A 65 12.34 -15.66 -13.67
C GLU A 65 11.34 -14.73 -14.40
N SER A 66 10.04 -14.77 -14.06
CA SER A 66 9.06 -13.84 -14.64
C SER A 66 9.34 -12.38 -14.27
N ALA A 67 9.73 -12.09 -13.03
CA ALA A 67 10.06 -10.74 -12.59
C ALA A 67 11.32 -10.18 -13.29
N LYS A 68 12.31 -11.03 -13.61
CA LYS A 68 13.50 -10.62 -14.37
C LYS A 68 13.18 -10.28 -15.83
N ASN A 69 12.15 -10.91 -16.39
CA ASN A 69 11.72 -10.73 -17.77
C ASN A 69 10.50 -9.80 -17.90
N ASP A 70 10.02 -9.23 -16.79
CA ASP A 70 8.94 -8.27 -16.82
C ASP A 70 9.50 -6.98 -17.44
N LEU A 71 9.27 -6.82 -18.74
CA LEU A 71 9.55 -5.62 -19.53
C LEU A 71 8.65 -4.46 -19.09
N GLN A 72 8.37 -4.31 -17.79
CA GLN A 72 7.89 -3.09 -17.18
C GLN A 72 8.97 -2.03 -17.40
N SER A 73 8.91 -1.46 -18.60
CA SER A 73 9.51 -0.21 -19.00
C SER A 73 9.29 0.78 -17.87
N GLY A 74 10.33 1.02 -17.09
CA GLY A 74 10.33 2.06 -16.08
C GLY A 74 10.06 3.38 -16.77
N SER A 75 8.85 3.92 -16.62
CA SER A 75 8.53 5.33 -16.44
C SER A 75 7.03 5.56 -16.68
N ILE A 76 6.30 5.88 -15.62
CA ILE A 76 4.95 6.50 -15.72
C ILE A 76 5.09 8.03 -15.91
N ASN A 77 6.32 8.56 -15.95
CA ASN A 77 6.61 9.99 -16.12
C ASN A 77 7.78 10.19 -17.09
N SER A 78 7.53 9.97 -18.38
CA SER A 78 8.36 10.53 -19.46
C SER A 78 7.64 11.73 -20.07
#